data_AF-A0A0C9VI07-F1
#
_entry.id   AF-A0A0C9VI07-F1
#
_cell.length_a   1.000
_cell.length_b   1.000
_cell.length_c   1.000
_cell.angle_alpha   90.00
_cell.angle_beta   90.00
_cell.angle_gamma   90.00
#
_symmetry.space_group_name_H-M   'P 1'
#
loop_
_entity.id
_entity.type
_entity.pdbx_description
1 polymer ?
#
loop_
_entity_poly.entity_id
_entity_poly.type
_entity_poly.pdbx_seq_one_letter_code
_entity_poly.pdbx_strand_id
1 'polypeptide(L)'
;MPIEELRTLILGLPNLTELMIGTTELLSDVMDVLNNNLNLDICPKLTTLKFYYCKIDPDALDKMLRSREKLPGQPDRANFLRYFEVQGGRWFDQNGNATGGHTDHCSYIKELQDDYPLLAIGFEFNRGHI
;
A
#
# COMPACT_ATOMS: atom_id res chain seq x y z
N MET A 1 -6.55 -2.00 14.65
CA MET A 1 -6.80 -3.44 14.46
C MET A 1 -5.51 -4.17 14.78
N PRO A 2 -5.53 -5.21 15.64
CA PRO A 2 -4.38 -6.09 15.85
C PRO A 2 -3.92 -6.73 14.53
N ILE A 3 -2.60 -6.81 14.33
CA ILE A 3 -2.00 -7.29 13.09
C ILE A 3 -2.41 -8.73 12.73
N GLU A 4 -2.59 -9.58 13.75
CA GLU A 4 -3.03 -10.97 13.60
C GLU A 4 -4.49 -11.09 13.13
N GLU A 5 -5.36 -10.13 13.47
CA GLU A 5 -6.74 -10.11 12.99
C GLU A 5 -6.78 -9.75 11.50
N LEU A 6 -5.98 -8.77 11.08
CA LEU A 6 -5.84 -8.43 9.66
C LEU A 6 -5.35 -9.65 8.87
N ARG A 7 -4.31 -10.32 9.37
CA ARG A 7 -3.77 -11.52 8.73
C ARG A 7 -4.82 -12.63 8.62
N THR A 8 -5.56 -12.89 9.69
CA THR A 8 -6.62 -13.91 9.72
C THR A 8 -7.75 -13.57 8.74
N LEU A 9 -8.17 -12.29 8.68
CA LEU A 9 -9.21 -11.82 7.77
C LEU A 9 -8.80 -12.06 6.31
N ILE A 10 -7.57 -11.65 5.96
CA ILE A 10 -7.05 -11.77 4.60
C ILE A 10 -6.90 -13.25 4.20
N LEU A 11 -6.39 -14.11 5.11
CA LEU A 11 -6.34 -15.56 4.91
C LEU A 11 -7.73 -16.19 4.66
N GLY A 12 -8.77 -15.64 5.28
CA GLY A 12 -10.16 -16.10 5.08
C GLY A 12 -10.80 -15.66 3.77
N LEU A 13 -10.14 -14.79 2.98
CA LEU A 13 -10.70 -14.16 1.79
C LEU A 13 -9.82 -14.39 0.55
N PRO A 14 -9.64 -15.64 0.09
CA PRO A 14 -8.72 -15.98 -1.01
C PRO A 14 -9.12 -15.38 -2.37
N ASN A 15 -10.37 -14.93 -2.51
CA ASN A 15 -10.88 -14.29 -3.73
C ASN A 15 -10.92 -12.76 -3.64
N LEU A 16 -10.36 -12.17 -2.59
CA LEU A 16 -10.35 -10.73 -2.41
C LEU A 16 -9.59 -10.05 -3.56
N THR A 17 -10.27 -9.17 -4.27
CA THR A 17 -9.70 -8.39 -5.38
C THR A 17 -9.31 -6.98 -4.98
N GLU A 18 -10.01 -6.43 -4.00
CA GLU A 18 -9.84 -5.07 -3.52
C GLU A 18 -9.81 -5.04 -1.99
N LEU A 19 -8.80 -4.36 -1.44
CA LEU A 19 -8.68 -4.14 0.00
C LEU A 19 -8.55 -2.65 0.27
N MET A 20 -9.44 -2.13 1.12
CA MET A 20 -9.38 -0.77 1.62
C MET A 20 -9.10 -0.79 3.12
N ILE A 21 -8.06 -0.09 3.56
CA ILE A 21 -7.72 0.07 4.98
C ILE A 21 -7.82 1.55 5.32
N GLY A 22 -8.66 1.87 6.30
CA GLY A 22 -8.95 3.24 6.72
C GLY A 22 -8.47 3.57 8.12
N THR A 23 -8.20 4.85 8.35
CA THR A 23 -8.06 5.49 9.67
C THR A 23 -7.14 4.73 10.63
N THR A 24 -6.03 4.22 10.10
CA THR A 24 -5.08 3.37 10.82
C THR A 24 -3.67 3.90 10.67
N GLU A 25 -2.83 3.68 11.69
CA GLU A 25 -1.39 3.87 11.56
C GLU A 25 -0.80 2.67 10.81
N LEU A 26 -0.47 2.88 9.53
CA LEU A 26 0.16 1.88 8.68
C LEU A 26 1.67 1.94 8.89
N LEU A 27 2.09 1.45 10.05
CA LEU A 27 3.48 1.22 10.42
C LEU A 27 4.03 -0.01 9.67
N SER A 28 5.34 -0.25 9.80
CA SER A 28 6.05 -1.37 9.14
C SER A 28 5.30 -2.69 9.23
N ASP A 29 4.76 -3.01 10.39
CA ASP A 29 4.14 -4.31 10.67
C ASP A 29 2.91 -4.58 9.79
N VAL A 30 2.11 -3.55 9.52
CA VAL A 30 0.94 -3.68 8.63
C VAL A 30 1.40 -3.84 7.19
N MET A 31 2.42 -3.08 6.77
CA MET A 31 2.99 -3.21 5.43
C MET A 31 3.66 -4.58 5.21
N ASP A 32 4.24 -5.16 6.27
CA ASP A 32 4.82 -6.49 6.26
C ASP A 32 3.77 -7.58 6.08
N VAL A 33 2.61 -7.47 6.75
CA VAL A 33 1.49 -8.36 6.44
C VAL A 33 1.00 -8.15 5.01
N LEU A 34 1.02 -6.90 4.52
CA LEU A 34 0.63 -6.49 3.17
C LEU A 34 1.70 -6.75 2.08
N ASN A 35 2.78 -7.47 2.36
CA ASN A 35 3.87 -7.68 1.40
C ASN A 35 3.64 -8.87 0.44
N ASN A 36 4.70 -9.31 -0.26
CA ASN A 36 4.69 -10.39 -1.24
C ASN A 36 3.92 -11.66 -0.89
N ASN A 37 3.92 -12.06 0.38
CA ASN A 37 3.29 -13.30 0.77
C ASN A 37 1.77 -13.25 0.56
N LEU A 38 1.20 -12.05 0.42
CA LEU A 38 -0.22 -11.85 0.20
C LEU A 38 -0.69 -12.29 -1.18
N ASN A 39 0.01 -11.92 -2.26
CA ASN A 39 -0.46 -12.19 -3.63
C ASN A 39 -0.11 -13.60 -4.14
N LEU A 40 0.68 -14.39 -3.40
CA LEU A 40 1.01 -15.76 -3.79
C LEU A 40 0.24 -16.81 -3.00
N ASP A 41 0.18 -16.65 -1.67
CA ASP A 41 -0.29 -17.71 -0.78
C ASP A 41 -1.60 -17.37 -0.04
N ILE A 42 -2.03 -16.10 -0.05
CA ILE A 42 -3.10 -15.62 0.85
C ILE A 42 -4.30 -15.03 0.08
N CYS A 43 -4.11 -13.96 -0.70
CA CYS A 43 -5.09 -13.37 -1.61
C CYS A 43 -4.49 -13.22 -3.02
N PRO A 44 -4.41 -14.31 -3.79
CA PRO A 44 -3.80 -14.31 -5.12
C PRO A 44 -4.51 -13.43 -6.16
N LYS A 45 -5.71 -12.94 -5.86
CA LYS A 45 -6.50 -12.09 -6.76
C LYS A 45 -6.47 -10.61 -6.38
N LEU A 46 -5.71 -10.24 -5.35
CA LEU A 46 -5.67 -8.85 -4.87
C LEU A 46 -4.96 -7.96 -5.90
N THR A 47 -5.75 -7.13 -6.57
CA THR A 47 -5.28 -6.22 -7.64
C THR A 47 -5.40 -4.75 -7.24
N THR A 48 -6.15 -4.44 -6.19
CA THR A 48 -6.40 -3.07 -5.75
C THR A 48 -6.16 -2.94 -4.24
N LEU A 49 -5.31 -2.00 -3.84
CA LEU A 49 -5.03 -1.68 -2.44
C LEU A 49 -5.22 -0.18 -2.23
N LYS A 50 -6.07 0.18 -1.26
CA LYS A 50 -6.39 1.57 -0.96
C LYS A 50 -6.16 1.87 0.51
N PHE A 51 -5.51 2.98 0.81
CA PHE A 51 -5.33 3.50 2.16
C PHE A 51 -6.07 4.82 2.31
N TYR A 52 -6.94 4.92 3.32
CA TYR A 52 -7.78 6.08 3.56
C TYR A 52 -7.48 6.71 4.92
N TYR A 53 -7.05 7.97 4.95
CA TYR A 53 -6.68 8.67 6.19
C TYR A 53 -5.65 7.93 7.07
N CYS A 54 -4.70 7.24 6.44
CA CYS A 54 -3.69 6.48 7.14
C CYS A 54 -2.42 7.30 7.43
N LYS A 55 -1.69 6.96 8.49
CA LYS A 55 -0.30 7.40 8.68
C LYS A 55 0.62 6.38 8.01
N ILE A 56 1.51 6.82 7.13
CA ILE A 56 2.29 5.93 6.26
C ILE A 56 3.78 6.20 6.45
N ASP A 57 4.54 5.13 6.64
CA ASP A 57 5.99 5.09 6.51
C ASP A 57 6.36 4.87 5.03
N PRO A 58 6.99 5.86 4.36
CA PRO A 58 7.51 5.74 3.00
C PRO A 58 8.44 4.54 2.81
N ASP A 59 9.37 4.28 3.71
CA ASP A 59 10.34 3.20 3.48
C ASP A 59 9.68 1.83 3.56
N ALA A 60 8.69 1.67 4.45
CA ALA A 60 7.87 0.47 4.53
C ALA A 60 7.01 0.30 3.27
N LEU A 61 6.43 1.39 2.76
CA LEU A 61 5.65 1.38 1.52
C LEU A 61 6.51 0.98 0.32
N ASP A 62 7.69 1.59 0.14
CA ASP A 62 8.59 1.27 -0.97
C ASP A 62 9.01 -0.20 -0.93
N LYS A 63 9.40 -0.72 0.25
CA LYS A 63 9.75 -2.14 0.40
C LYS A 63 8.60 -3.07 0.00
N MET A 64 7.38 -2.75 0.41
CA MET A 64 6.18 -3.54 0.06
C MET A 64 5.91 -3.51 -1.45
N LEU A 65 6.10 -2.37 -2.11
CA LEU A 65 5.97 -2.25 -3.57
C LEU A 65 7.10 -3.01 -4.31
N ARG A 66 8.38 -2.84 -3.90
CA ARG A 66 9.53 -3.56 -4.48
C ARG A 66 9.42 -5.05 -4.34
N SER A 67 8.91 -5.54 -3.20
CA SER A 67 8.73 -6.97 -3.03
C SER A 67 7.84 -7.47 -4.16
N ARG A 68 6.72 -6.77 -4.42
CA ARG A 68 5.67 -7.19 -5.37
C ARG A 68 6.15 -7.20 -6.82
N GLU A 69 7.24 -6.51 -7.15
CA GLU A 69 7.80 -6.50 -8.50
C GLU A 69 8.77 -7.67 -8.77
N LYS A 70 9.50 -8.15 -7.75
CA LYS A 70 10.68 -9.02 -7.91
C LYS A 70 10.41 -10.52 -8.12
N LEU A 71 9.21 -10.95 -8.52
CA LEU A 71 8.92 -12.39 -8.64
C LEU A 71 9.50 -13.03 -9.91
N PRO A 72 10.44 -14.00 -9.78
CA PRO A 72 10.92 -14.78 -10.91
C PRO A 72 9.89 -15.87 -11.26
N GLY A 73 9.45 -15.90 -12.51
CA GLY A 73 8.40 -16.84 -12.98
C GLY A 73 7.00 -16.28 -12.69
N GLN A 74 6.54 -15.39 -13.58
CA GLN A 74 5.26 -14.68 -13.45
C GLN A 74 4.09 -15.67 -13.36
N PRO A 75 3.39 -15.83 -12.22
CA PRO A 75 1.98 -16.15 -12.29
C PRO A 75 1.33 -14.96 -13.01
N ASP A 76 0.38 -15.26 -13.88
CA ASP A 76 -0.28 -14.34 -14.80
C ASP A 76 -0.29 -12.87 -14.32
N ARG A 77 0.27 -11.94 -15.12
CA ARG A 77 0.33 -10.48 -14.81
C ARG A 77 -1.05 -9.91 -14.44
N ALA A 78 -2.13 -10.65 -14.75
CA ALA A 78 -3.48 -10.40 -14.32
C ALA A 78 -3.68 -10.30 -12.79
N ASN A 79 -2.87 -10.99 -11.99
CA ASN A 79 -3.05 -11.17 -10.55
C ASN A 79 -2.14 -10.26 -9.69
N PHE A 80 -1.38 -9.38 -10.32
CA PHE A 80 -0.55 -8.40 -9.62
C PHE A 80 -1.37 -7.18 -9.17
N LEU A 81 -0.87 -6.48 -8.16
CA LEU A 81 -1.39 -5.18 -7.78
C LEU A 81 -1.30 -4.24 -8.98
N ARG A 82 -2.45 -3.73 -9.42
CA ARG A 82 -2.60 -2.82 -10.57
C ARG A 82 -2.87 -1.41 -10.12
N TYR A 83 -3.53 -1.27 -8.98
CA TYR A 83 -3.95 0.01 -8.45
C TYR A 83 -3.56 0.12 -7.00
N PHE A 84 -2.78 1.16 -6.69
CA PHE A 84 -2.41 1.52 -5.34
C PHE A 84 -2.83 2.96 -5.12
N GLU A 85 -3.66 3.20 -4.10
CA GLU A 85 -4.13 4.55 -3.80
C GLU A 85 -3.96 4.88 -2.34
N VAL A 86 -3.48 6.09 -2.08
CA VAL A 86 -3.50 6.69 -0.75
C VAL A 86 -4.34 7.96 -0.82
N GLN A 87 -5.44 7.97 -0.09
CA GLN A 87 -6.34 9.11 0.01
C GLN A 87 -6.28 9.73 1.40
N GLY A 88 -5.95 11.03 1.48
CA GLY A 88 -5.86 11.77 2.74
C GLY A 88 -4.77 11.25 3.70
N GLY A 89 -3.75 10.58 3.17
CA GLY A 89 -2.64 10.01 3.94
C GLY A 89 -1.71 11.07 4.54
N ARG A 90 -1.11 10.76 5.68
CA ARG A 90 -0.03 11.54 6.31
C ARG A 90 1.27 10.75 6.28
N TRP A 91 2.36 11.41 5.90
CA TRP A 91 3.65 10.77 5.65
C TRP A 91 4.61 11.03 6.81
N PHE A 92 5.29 9.99 7.29
CA PHE A 92 6.22 10.06 8.41
C PHE A 92 7.51 9.28 8.11
N ASP A 93 8.67 9.78 8.53
CA ASP A 93 9.91 9.01 8.46
C ASP A 93 9.94 7.89 9.51
N GLN A 94 10.99 7.07 9.48
CA GLN A 94 11.24 5.99 10.45
C GLN A 94 11.34 6.48 11.91
N ASN A 95 11.55 7.78 12.14
CA ASN A 95 11.62 8.39 13.46
C ASN A 95 10.27 9.00 13.88
N GLY A 96 9.21 8.84 13.08
CA GLY A 96 7.89 9.39 13.33
C GLY A 96 7.77 10.90 13.06
N ASN A 97 8.74 11.51 12.40
CA ASN A 97 8.66 12.91 11.99
C ASN A 97 7.87 13.04 10.70
N ALA A 98 6.98 14.02 10.63
CA ALA A 98 6.23 14.29 9.41
C ALA A 98 7.19 14.67 8.27
N THR A 99 7.16 13.92 7.17
CA THR A 99 8.02 14.14 6.00
C THR A 99 7.39 15.06 4.96
N GLY A 100 6.14 15.48 5.18
CA GLY A 100 5.47 16.50 4.37
C GLY A 100 3.95 16.44 4.51
N GLY A 101 3.31 17.60 4.65
CA GLY A 101 1.85 17.75 4.73
C GLY A 101 1.15 18.02 3.39
N HIS A 102 1.90 18.25 2.32
CA HIS A 102 1.37 18.54 0.98
C HIS A 102 2.08 17.68 -0.06
N THR A 103 1.38 16.64 -0.48
CA THR A 103 1.76 15.59 -1.43
C THR A 103 2.11 16.12 -2.83
N ASP A 104 1.79 17.37 -3.16
CA ASP A 104 2.21 18.14 -4.34
C ASP A 104 3.75 18.30 -4.42
N HIS A 105 4.41 18.21 -3.25
CA HIS A 105 5.84 18.42 -3.06
C HIS A 105 6.56 17.21 -2.44
N CYS A 106 5.87 16.08 -2.27
CA CYS A 106 6.50 14.87 -1.77
C CYS A 106 7.32 14.26 -2.93
N SER A 107 8.62 14.55 -2.99
CA SER A 107 9.54 13.99 -4.01
C SER A 107 9.42 12.47 -4.07
N TYR A 108 9.22 11.86 -2.90
CA TYR A 108 8.98 10.43 -2.72
C TYR A 108 7.78 9.88 -3.54
N ILE A 109 6.69 10.64 -3.71
CA ILE A 109 5.55 10.19 -4.54
C ILE A 109 5.93 10.11 -6.01
N LYS A 110 6.67 11.10 -6.51
CA LYS A 110 7.13 11.11 -7.89
C LYS A 110 8.16 10.01 -8.13
N GLU A 111 9.10 9.86 -7.19
CA GLU A 111 10.07 8.77 -7.20
C GLU A 111 9.38 7.40 -7.25
N LEU A 112 8.32 7.17 -6.44
CA LEU A 112 7.53 5.94 -6.52
C LEU A 112 6.83 5.79 -7.90
N GLN A 113 6.20 6.83 -8.42
CA GLN A 113 5.52 6.76 -9.72
C GLN A 113 6.50 6.45 -10.86
N ASP A 114 7.71 7.01 -10.80
CA ASP A 114 8.78 6.78 -11.77
C ASP A 114 9.39 5.38 -11.63
N ASP A 115 9.55 4.88 -10.39
CA ASP A 115 10.07 3.54 -10.09
C ASP A 115 9.07 2.43 -10.47
N TYR A 116 7.76 2.69 -10.47
CA TYR A 116 6.72 1.70 -10.72
C TYR A 116 5.74 2.10 -11.84
N PRO A 117 6.19 2.26 -13.10
CA PRO A 117 5.37 2.78 -14.20
C PRO A 117 4.19 1.87 -14.62
N LEU A 118 4.19 0.61 -14.18
CA LEU A 118 3.13 -0.36 -14.44
C LEU A 118 2.06 -0.42 -13.34
N LEU A 119 2.32 0.21 -12.20
CA LEU A 119 1.38 0.33 -11.10
C LEU A 119 0.68 1.69 -11.22
N ALA A 120 -0.66 1.69 -11.32
CA ALA A 120 -1.41 2.93 -11.23
C ALA A 120 -1.37 3.40 -9.78
N ILE A 121 -0.48 4.35 -9.50
CA ILE A 121 -0.32 4.94 -8.17
C ILE A 121 -1.09 6.26 -8.11
N GLY A 122 -2.18 6.26 -7.35
CA GLY A 122 -3.01 7.43 -7.06
C GLY A 122 -2.72 8.02 -5.69
N PHE A 123 -2.58 9.34 -5.63
CA PHE A 123 -2.53 10.08 -4.37
C PHE A 123 -3.60 11.15 -4.42
N GLU A 124 -4.70 10.93 -3.70
CA GLU A 124 -5.80 11.88 -3.64
C GLU A 124 -5.84 12.56 -2.27
N PHE A 125 -6.11 13.86 -2.27
CA PHE A 125 -6.41 14.56 -1.03
C PHE A 125 -7.90 14.57 -0.83
N ASN A 126 -8.32 14.25 0.39
CA ASN A 126 -9.59 14.81 0.85
C ASN A 126 -9.40 16.32 0.95
N ARG A 127 -9.76 17.04 -0.13
CA ARG A 127 -10.10 18.45 -0.08
C ARG A 127 -11.36 18.54 0.76
N GLY A 128 -11.20 18.51 2.08
CA GLY A 128 -12.28 18.84 2.99
C GLY A 128 -12.84 20.18 2.56
N HIS A 129 -14.13 20.20 2.22
CA HIS A 129 -14.91 21.41 2.40
C HIS A 129 -14.69 21.89 3.84
N ILE A 130 -14.15 23.11 3.92
CA ILE A 130 -14.20 24.13 4.99
C ILE A 130 -14.88 23.69 6.28
#